data_AF-A0A554IGX9-F1
#
_entry.id   AF-A0A554IGX9-F1
#
_cell.length_a   1.000
_cell.length_b   1.000
_cell.length_c   1.000
_cell.angle_alpha   90.00
_cell.angle_beta   90.00
_cell.angle_gamma   90.00
#
_symmetry.space_group_name_H-M   'P 1'
#
loop_
_entity.id
_entity.type
_entity.pdbx_description
1 polymer ?
#
loop_
_entity_poly.entity_id
_entity_poly.type
_entity_poly.pdbx_seq_one_letter_code
_entity_poly.pdbx_strand_id
1 'polypeptide(L)'
;MTLDRKSLPVPEAEREVGVGGADKGITMLRLFVLANIRTRMKGHAAAIIATVVVAFIGYLAIMQEVADGHLLAASVPFFEYKDSYPLIPPTIPALYALASKILGITLPSVLLLSKLVLPAALFLLVYFFLLAFLEPRGTASKLTAVAGGLLVVLGFDLIDYRMLGKFLQGDWPGGSFLIWTRSVNPISGALFLFTLCTSLWFFFKRNIVIPAGVSLALMMWSYFFSWTLAVALICSLGLFAVIRKEWDKLRFLLLTLSIGTLLALPYFIMMGKASSLPWYAEAATRIGLLSAHAPHLNKFLLAVLLVFLAFSYLKCVWQDAKRDREKDWWWFSAALL
;
A
#
# COMPACT_ATOMS: atom_id res chain seq x y z
N MET A 1 -20.50 49.81 18.63
CA MET A 1 -19.56 50.23 17.58
C MET A 1 -20.04 49.63 16.28
N THR A 2 -20.89 50.35 15.57
CA THR A 2 -21.63 49.90 14.38
C THR A 2 -20.86 50.30 13.14
N LEU A 3 -20.40 49.32 12.34
CA LEU A 3 -19.67 49.55 11.11
C LEU A 3 -20.64 49.70 9.93
N ASP A 4 -20.59 50.90 9.35
CA ASP A 4 -21.31 51.36 8.18
C ASP A 4 -20.71 50.77 6.89
N ARG A 5 -21.53 50.06 6.09
CA ARG A 5 -21.13 49.47 4.80
C ARG A 5 -21.36 50.49 3.68
N LYS A 6 -20.31 51.19 3.28
CA LYS A 6 -20.29 51.96 2.02
C LYS A 6 -20.24 51.03 0.82
N SER A 7 -21.18 51.25 -0.09
CA SER A 7 -21.36 50.65 -1.41
C SER A 7 -20.18 50.93 -2.36
N LEU A 8 -19.70 49.90 -3.05
CA LEU A 8 -18.77 50.03 -4.18
C LEU A 8 -19.53 50.13 -5.51
N PRO A 9 -19.06 50.93 -6.48
CA PRO A 9 -19.70 51.06 -7.78
C PRO A 9 -19.36 49.89 -8.71
N VAL A 10 -20.36 49.46 -9.49
CA VAL A 10 -20.24 48.47 -10.57
C VAL A 10 -19.84 49.19 -11.86
N PRO A 11 -18.82 48.73 -12.62
CA PRO A 11 -18.52 49.30 -13.93
C PRO A 11 -19.40 48.68 -15.02
N GLU A 12 -20.09 49.54 -15.77
CA GLU A 12 -20.69 49.24 -17.07
C GLU A 12 -19.63 49.27 -18.18
N ALA A 13 -19.49 48.13 -18.88
CA ALA A 13 -18.81 47.95 -20.17
C ALA A 13 -19.15 46.51 -20.59
N GLU A 14 -19.65 46.16 -21.79
CA GLU A 14 -19.47 46.74 -23.11
C GLU A 14 -20.55 46.19 -24.06
N ARG A 15 -20.77 46.97 -25.12
CA ARG A 15 -21.76 46.81 -26.19
C ARG A 15 -21.37 45.75 -27.21
N GLU A 16 -22.41 45.18 -27.81
CA GLU A 16 -22.39 44.30 -28.98
C GLU A 16 -21.67 44.90 -30.21
N VAL A 17 -20.92 44.05 -30.91
CA VAL A 17 -20.63 44.20 -32.34
C VAL A 17 -20.81 42.82 -32.99
N GLY A 18 -21.79 42.70 -33.87
CA GLY A 18 -21.98 41.52 -34.73
C GLY A 18 -21.50 41.79 -36.15
N VAL A 19 -20.75 40.85 -36.74
CA VAL A 19 -20.73 40.55 -38.20
C VAL A 19 -20.23 39.12 -38.43
N GLY A 20 -21.08 38.28 -39.05
CA GLY A 20 -20.79 37.41 -40.20
C GLY A 20 -19.71 36.32 -40.13
N GLY A 21 -20.13 35.07 -40.35
CA GLY A 21 -19.25 34.00 -40.86
C GLY A 21 -19.66 32.60 -40.42
N ALA A 22 -20.58 31.97 -41.17
CA ALA A 22 -21.11 30.63 -40.92
C ALA A 22 -20.10 29.47 -41.05
N ASP A 23 -18.80 29.75 -41.20
CA ASP A 23 -17.73 28.74 -41.26
C ASP A 23 -16.72 28.85 -40.08
N LYS A 24 -16.98 29.76 -39.13
CA LYS A 24 -16.21 29.85 -37.87
C LYS A 24 -16.69 28.86 -36.80
N GLY A 25 -17.90 28.31 -36.96
CA GLY A 25 -18.52 27.40 -35.97
C GLY A 25 -17.79 26.07 -35.84
N ILE A 26 -17.38 25.43 -36.94
CA ILE A 26 -16.72 24.12 -36.90
C ILE A 26 -15.25 24.25 -36.45
N THR A 27 -14.59 25.35 -36.80
CA THR A 27 -13.21 25.64 -36.38
C THR A 27 -13.13 26.07 -34.91
N MET A 28 -14.09 26.86 -34.42
CA MET A 28 -14.21 27.14 -32.98
C MET A 28 -14.62 25.90 -32.18
N LEU A 29 -15.49 25.03 -32.69
CA LEU A 29 -15.86 23.81 -31.98
C LEU A 29 -14.67 22.84 -31.89
N ARG A 30 -13.82 22.74 -32.92
CA ARG A 30 -12.57 21.96 -32.86
C ARG A 30 -11.54 22.59 -31.93
N LEU A 31 -11.37 23.91 -31.91
CA LEU A 31 -10.47 24.60 -30.97
C LEU A 31 -11.00 24.56 -29.54
N PHE A 32 -12.31 24.60 -29.32
CA PHE A 32 -12.93 24.50 -28.00
C PHE A 32 -12.87 23.05 -27.49
N VAL A 33 -13.13 22.05 -28.34
CA VAL A 33 -12.96 20.63 -27.96
C VAL A 33 -11.48 20.30 -27.71
N LEU A 34 -10.54 20.81 -28.52
CA LEU A 34 -9.10 20.61 -28.27
C LEU A 34 -8.60 21.41 -27.06
N ALA A 35 -9.10 22.61 -26.80
CA ALA A 35 -8.79 23.39 -25.60
C ALA A 35 -9.37 22.75 -24.34
N ASN A 36 -10.60 22.20 -24.41
CA ASN A 36 -11.28 21.55 -23.29
C ASN A 36 -10.74 20.14 -23.02
N ILE A 37 -10.25 19.43 -24.05
CA ILE A 37 -9.45 18.21 -23.89
C ILE A 37 -8.07 18.57 -23.31
N ARG A 38 -7.44 19.67 -23.72
CA ARG A 38 -6.14 20.11 -23.17
C ARG A 38 -6.25 20.61 -21.73
N THR A 39 -7.34 21.27 -21.33
CA THR A 39 -7.60 21.64 -19.92
C THR A 39 -8.08 20.45 -19.09
N ARG A 40 -8.87 19.51 -19.62
CA ARG A 40 -9.17 18.24 -18.92
C ARG A 40 -7.94 17.35 -18.73
N MET A 41 -7.07 17.24 -19.74
CA MET A 41 -5.82 16.49 -19.61
C MET A 41 -4.82 17.17 -18.67
N LYS A 42 -4.75 18.51 -18.67
CA LYS A 42 -4.00 19.26 -17.64
C LYS A 42 -4.62 19.10 -16.25
N GLY A 43 -5.94 19.02 -16.14
CA GLY A 43 -6.66 18.81 -14.89
C GLY A 43 -6.38 17.44 -14.26
N HIS A 44 -6.33 16.37 -15.07
CA HIS A 44 -6.03 15.03 -14.57
C HIS A 44 -4.56 14.88 -14.17
N ALA A 45 -3.63 15.41 -14.97
CA ALA A 45 -2.21 15.41 -14.60
C ALA A 45 -1.95 16.28 -13.35
N ALA A 46 -2.57 17.46 -13.27
CA ALA A 46 -2.48 18.32 -12.09
C ALA A 46 -3.11 17.66 -10.85
N ALA A 47 -4.24 16.96 -10.99
CA ALA A 47 -4.87 16.22 -9.89
C ALA A 47 -3.99 15.05 -9.40
N ILE A 48 -3.34 14.32 -10.31
CA ILE A 48 -2.41 13.23 -9.95
C ILE A 48 -1.17 13.79 -9.25
N ILE A 49 -0.57 14.86 -9.80
CA ILE A 49 0.59 15.54 -9.19
C ILE A 49 0.18 16.09 -7.81
N ALA A 50 -0.96 16.74 -7.69
CA ALA A 50 -1.49 17.23 -6.41
C ALA A 50 -1.68 16.07 -5.41
N THR A 51 -2.23 14.93 -5.82
CA THR A 51 -2.45 13.78 -4.92
C THR A 51 -1.14 13.18 -4.41
N VAL A 52 -0.14 13.00 -5.28
CA VAL A 52 1.17 12.44 -4.91
C VAL A 52 1.93 13.42 -3.99
N VAL A 53 1.90 14.70 -4.31
CA VAL A 53 2.54 15.76 -3.52
C VAL A 53 1.84 15.91 -2.16
N VAL A 54 0.51 15.89 -2.12
CA VAL A 54 -0.28 15.98 -0.87
C VAL A 54 -0.01 14.79 0.04
N ALA A 55 0.06 13.56 -0.49
CA ALA A 55 0.37 12.39 0.32
C ALA A 55 1.78 12.46 0.92
N PHE A 56 2.77 12.88 0.14
CA PHE A 56 4.15 13.07 0.62
C PHE A 56 4.24 14.14 1.70
N ILE A 57 3.65 15.31 1.46
CA ILE A 57 3.63 16.43 2.42
C ILE A 57 2.90 16.02 3.70
N GLY A 58 1.76 15.33 3.57
CA GLY A 58 0.99 14.84 4.72
C GLY A 58 1.81 13.89 5.61
N TYR A 59 2.50 12.91 5.03
CA TYR A 59 3.36 12.02 5.80
C TYR A 59 4.56 12.74 6.41
N LEU A 60 5.21 13.64 5.68
CA LEU A 60 6.34 14.42 6.20
C LEU A 60 5.91 15.28 7.39
N ALA A 61 4.73 15.90 7.32
CA ALA A 61 4.18 16.68 8.42
C ALA A 61 3.92 15.81 9.65
N ILE A 62 3.30 14.63 9.50
CA ILE A 62 3.12 13.68 10.61
C ILE A 62 4.47 13.26 11.21
N MET A 63 5.48 12.99 10.38
CA MET A 63 6.82 12.65 10.86
C MET A 63 7.46 13.78 11.64
N GLN A 64 7.28 15.03 11.20
CA GLN A 64 7.76 16.22 11.90
C GLN A 64 7.06 16.37 13.26
N GLU A 65 5.75 16.22 13.32
CA GLU A 65 4.98 16.25 14.58
C GLU A 65 5.49 15.21 15.59
N VAL A 66 5.75 13.98 15.14
CA VAL A 66 6.36 12.94 15.99
C VAL A 66 7.78 13.31 16.40
N ALA A 67 8.57 13.90 15.50
CA ALA A 67 9.92 14.36 15.81
C ALA A 67 9.92 15.46 16.87
N ASP A 68 8.92 16.34 16.85
CA ASP A 68 8.73 17.45 17.78
C ASP A 68 8.14 17.02 19.14
N GLY A 69 7.76 15.75 19.29
CA GLY A 69 7.35 15.15 20.56
C GLY A 69 5.88 14.72 20.63
N HIS A 70 5.08 15.00 19.59
CA HIS A 70 3.68 14.60 19.51
C HIS A 70 3.56 13.18 18.96
N LEU A 71 3.79 12.18 19.82
CA LEU A 71 3.83 10.76 19.42
C LEU A 71 2.53 10.26 18.77
N LEU A 72 1.38 10.84 19.10
CA LEU A 72 0.09 10.48 18.53
C LEU A 72 -0.18 11.17 17.19
N ALA A 73 0.38 12.38 16.99
CA ALA A 73 0.26 13.20 15.78
C ALA A 73 -1.14 13.17 15.16
N ALA A 74 -2.18 13.28 16.00
CA ALA A 74 -3.55 12.99 15.59
C ALA A 74 -4.16 14.04 14.66
N SER A 75 -3.62 15.25 14.68
CA SER A 75 -3.99 16.33 13.79
C SER A 75 -2.74 17.10 13.36
N VAL A 76 -2.46 17.09 12.06
CA VAL A 76 -1.43 17.93 11.45
C VAL A 76 -1.82 19.42 11.43
N PRO A 77 -3.03 19.81 11.00
CA PRO A 77 -3.35 21.24 10.84
C PRO A 77 -3.72 21.95 12.14
N PHE A 78 -4.21 21.24 13.16
CA PHE A 78 -4.71 21.85 14.41
C PHE A 78 -3.86 21.46 15.59
N PHE A 79 -3.26 22.46 16.25
CA PHE A 79 -2.37 22.29 17.39
C PHE A 79 -3.08 21.69 18.61
N GLU A 80 -4.32 22.11 18.85
CA GLU A 80 -5.15 21.72 20.01
C GLU A 80 -5.50 20.23 20.01
N TYR A 81 -5.39 19.56 18.86
CA TYR A 81 -5.77 18.16 18.69
C TYR A 81 -4.58 17.23 18.40
N LYS A 82 -3.34 17.72 18.53
CA LYS A 82 -2.12 16.93 18.24
C LYS A 82 -2.00 15.66 19.10
N ASP A 83 -2.44 15.75 20.36
CA ASP A 83 -2.38 14.66 21.34
C ASP A 83 -3.73 13.94 21.53
N SER A 84 -4.70 14.18 20.64
CA SER A 84 -5.94 13.41 20.60
C SER A 84 -5.69 11.97 20.09
N TYR A 85 -6.71 11.10 20.13
CA TYR A 85 -6.56 9.76 19.57
C TYR A 85 -6.60 9.81 18.03
N PRO A 86 -5.53 9.40 17.33
CA PRO A 86 -5.46 9.46 15.89
C PRO A 86 -6.39 8.44 15.24
N LEU A 87 -6.95 8.79 14.07
CA LEU A 87 -7.64 7.83 13.21
C LEU A 87 -6.72 6.74 12.67
N ILE A 88 -5.46 7.11 12.42
CA ILE A 88 -4.40 6.22 11.95
C ILE A 88 -3.17 6.47 12.84
N PRO A 89 -2.78 5.50 13.68
CA PRO A 89 -1.55 5.60 14.45
C PRO A 89 -0.35 5.97 13.57
N PRO A 90 0.49 6.94 13.97
CA PRO A 90 1.66 7.32 13.20
C PRO A 90 2.84 6.35 13.43
N THR A 91 2.61 5.04 13.51
CA THR A 91 3.66 4.06 13.86
C THR A 91 4.82 4.06 12.87
N ILE A 92 4.54 4.02 11.57
CA ILE A 92 5.60 4.09 10.54
C ILE A 92 6.22 5.48 10.48
N PRO A 93 5.45 6.59 10.45
CA PRO A 93 6.02 7.93 10.61
C PRO A 93 6.97 8.07 11.82
N ALA A 94 6.64 7.44 12.95
CA ALA A 94 7.49 7.44 14.14
C ALA A 94 8.83 6.72 13.92
N LEU A 95 8.85 5.63 13.14
CA LEU A 95 10.11 4.97 12.75
C LEU A 95 10.99 5.87 11.88
N TYR A 96 10.39 6.67 10.99
CA TYR A 96 11.11 7.66 10.19
C TYR A 96 11.69 8.80 11.03
N ALA A 97 10.90 9.33 11.97
CA ALA A 97 11.35 10.33 12.94
C ALA A 97 12.48 9.79 13.82
N LEU A 98 12.35 8.55 14.29
CA LEU A 98 13.39 7.87 15.05
C LEU A 98 14.68 7.70 14.23
N ALA A 99 14.58 7.27 12.98
CA ALA A 99 15.74 7.14 12.10
C ALA A 99 16.44 8.48 11.86
N SER A 100 15.69 9.57 11.68
CA SER A 100 16.25 10.93 11.57
C SER A 100 17.04 11.33 12.82
N LYS A 101 16.48 11.06 14.01
CA LYS A 101 17.17 11.32 15.30
C LYS A 101 18.43 10.47 15.48
N ILE A 102 18.36 9.17 15.18
CA ILE A 102 19.51 8.24 15.35
C ILE A 102 20.65 8.58 14.37
N LEU A 103 20.32 8.89 13.12
CA LEU A 103 21.32 9.16 12.07
C LEU A 103 21.83 10.60 12.09
N GLY A 104 21.17 11.52 12.80
CA GLY A 104 21.52 12.94 12.83
C GLY A 104 21.32 13.64 11.48
N ILE A 105 20.43 13.14 10.62
CA ILE A 105 20.12 13.72 9.30
C ILE A 105 18.67 14.19 9.25
N THR A 106 18.37 15.13 8.34
CA THR A 106 17.02 15.70 8.22
C THR A 106 15.97 14.66 7.79
N LEU A 107 14.72 14.84 8.21
CA LEU A 107 13.59 13.98 7.81
C LEU A 107 13.45 13.84 6.28
N PRO A 108 13.53 14.91 5.47
CA PRO A 108 13.55 14.79 4.01
C PRO A 108 14.68 13.90 3.49
N SER A 109 15.88 13.97 4.09
CA SER A 109 17.01 13.10 3.72
C SER A 109 16.73 11.63 4.04
N VAL A 110 16.13 11.32 5.20
CA VAL A 110 15.71 9.95 5.54
C VAL A 110 14.67 9.45 4.55
N LEU A 111 13.69 10.28 4.18
CA LEU A 111 12.67 9.89 3.20
C LEU A 111 13.30 9.61 1.83
N LEU A 112 14.19 10.47 1.36
CA LEU A 112 14.91 10.27 0.11
C LEU A 112 15.71 8.97 0.13
N LEU A 113 16.46 8.72 1.21
CA LEU A 113 17.23 7.49 1.39
C LEU A 113 16.33 6.26 1.40
N SER A 114 15.18 6.32 2.07
CA SER A 114 14.24 5.20 2.18
C SER A 114 13.66 4.77 0.82
N LYS A 115 13.56 5.69 -0.16
CA LYS A 115 13.11 5.37 -1.52
C LYS A 115 14.06 4.42 -2.25
N LEU A 116 15.32 4.34 -1.82
CA LEU A 116 16.30 3.38 -2.33
C LEU A 116 16.42 2.17 -1.39
N VAL A 117 16.59 2.43 -0.10
CA VAL A 117 16.92 1.40 0.89
C VAL A 117 15.77 0.42 1.10
N LEU A 118 14.53 0.90 1.21
CA LEU A 118 13.41 0.01 1.51
C LEU A 118 13.05 -0.91 0.33
N PRO A 119 12.98 -0.45 -0.95
CA PRO A 119 12.75 -1.36 -2.06
C PRO A 119 13.88 -2.38 -2.22
N ALA A 120 15.13 -2.00 -1.97
CA ALA A 120 16.26 -2.93 -1.96
C ALA A 120 16.13 -3.97 -0.81
N ALA A 121 15.72 -3.54 0.38
CA ALA A 121 15.44 -4.44 1.50
C ALA A 121 14.28 -5.40 1.18
N LEU A 122 13.23 -4.91 0.51
CA LEU A 122 12.10 -5.73 0.06
C LEU A 122 12.57 -6.78 -0.96
N PHE A 123 13.36 -6.37 -1.96
CA PHE A 123 13.97 -7.29 -2.92
C PHE A 123 14.75 -8.40 -2.21
N LEU A 124 15.62 -8.05 -1.26
CA LEU A 124 16.43 -9.01 -0.52
C LEU A 124 15.55 -9.95 0.33
N LEU A 125 14.53 -9.45 1.00
CA LEU A 125 13.60 -10.26 1.79
C LEU A 125 12.87 -11.28 0.90
N VAL A 126 12.35 -10.85 -0.25
CA VAL A 126 11.69 -11.73 -1.22
C VAL A 126 12.68 -12.75 -1.78
N TYR A 127 13.86 -12.31 -2.16
CA TYR A 127 14.93 -13.18 -2.66
C TYR A 127 15.28 -14.28 -1.64
N PHE A 128 15.52 -13.92 -0.38
CA PHE A 128 15.84 -14.89 0.67
C PHE A 128 14.66 -15.80 1.01
N PHE A 129 13.44 -15.27 1.01
CA PHE A 129 12.23 -16.07 1.16
C PHE A 129 12.12 -17.13 0.06
N LEU A 130 12.23 -16.73 -1.20
CA LEU A 130 12.15 -17.64 -2.35
C LEU A 130 13.31 -18.63 -2.36
N LEU A 131 14.54 -18.20 -2.04
CA LEU A 131 15.69 -19.11 -2.00
C LEU A 131 15.60 -20.10 -0.83
N ALA A 132 15.02 -19.69 0.30
CA ALA A 132 14.74 -20.59 1.42
C ALA A 132 13.67 -21.60 1.04
N PHE A 133 12.74 -21.20 0.17
CA PHE A 133 11.63 -22.00 -0.30
C PHE A 133 12.06 -23.02 -1.38
N LEU A 134 12.85 -22.59 -2.37
CA LEU A 134 13.24 -23.38 -3.53
C LEU A 134 14.39 -24.34 -3.19
N GLU A 135 14.07 -25.62 -2.94
CA GLU A 135 15.05 -26.71 -2.85
C GLU A 135 15.03 -27.53 -4.17
N PRO A 136 16.19 -27.96 -4.72
CA PRO A 136 17.58 -27.74 -4.28
C PRO A 136 18.11 -26.34 -4.65
N ARG A 137 19.16 -25.88 -3.95
CA ARG A 137 19.77 -24.54 -4.10
C ARG A 137 20.75 -24.41 -5.28
N GLY A 138 20.31 -24.82 -6.46
CA GLY A 138 21.09 -24.67 -7.70
C GLY A 138 21.06 -23.26 -8.29
N THR A 139 21.75 -23.07 -9.41
CA THR A 139 21.74 -21.82 -10.18
C THR A 139 20.34 -21.42 -10.61
N ALA A 140 19.51 -22.38 -11.03
CA ALA A 140 18.12 -22.15 -11.43
C ALA A 140 17.28 -21.54 -10.31
N SER A 141 17.41 -22.05 -9.07
CA SER A 141 16.68 -21.54 -7.90
C SER A 141 17.11 -20.11 -7.53
N LYS A 142 18.42 -19.81 -7.65
CA LYS A 142 18.93 -18.44 -7.44
C LYS A 142 18.39 -17.48 -8.49
N LEU A 143 18.41 -17.86 -9.77
CA LEU A 143 17.84 -17.05 -10.86
C LEU A 143 16.34 -16.84 -10.67
N THR A 144 15.61 -17.87 -10.26
CA THR A 144 14.17 -17.79 -9.96
C THR A 144 13.90 -16.83 -8.79
N ALA A 145 14.70 -16.90 -7.71
CA ALA A 145 14.59 -15.99 -6.59
C ALA A 145 14.91 -14.53 -6.96
N VAL A 146 15.92 -14.30 -7.81
CA VAL A 146 16.22 -12.96 -8.35
C VAL A 146 15.05 -12.46 -9.20
N ALA A 147 14.56 -13.28 -10.13
CA ALA A 147 13.45 -12.94 -10.99
C ALA A 147 12.17 -12.64 -10.18
N GLY A 148 11.86 -13.45 -9.17
CA GLY A 148 10.72 -13.23 -8.28
C GLY A 148 10.87 -11.97 -7.43
N GLY A 149 12.06 -11.71 -6.87
CA GLY A 149 12.35 -10.46 -6.14
C GLY A 149 12.19 -9.22 -7.03
N LEU A 150 12.74 -9.26 -8.25
CA LEU A 150 12.58 -8.18 -9.22
C LEU A 150 11.12 -8.02 -9.66
N LEU A 151 10.39 -9.12 -9.85
CA LEU A 151 8.97 -9.07 -10.20
C LEU A 151 8.13 -8.45 -9.08
N VAL A 152 8.42 -8.74 -7.81
CA VAL A 152 7.69 -8.10 -6.70
C VAL A 152 7.99 -6.60 -6.65
N VAL A 153 9.26 -6.19 -6.81
CA VAL A 153 9.66 -4.79 -6.67
C VAL A 153 9.38 -3.95 -7.93
N LEU A 154 9.44 -4.52 -9.12
CA LEU A 154 9.31 -3.78 -10.39
C LEU A 154 8.10 -4.21 -11.21
N GLY A 155 7.48 -5.35 -10.92
CA GLY A 155 6.46 -5.95 -11.78
C GLY A 155 5.25 -5.06 -11.98
N PHE A 156 4.76 -4.40 -10.92
CA PHE A 156 3.62 -3.48 -11.04
C PHE A 156 3.90 -2.37 -12.06
N ASP A 157 5.10 -1.80 -12.01
CA ASP A 157 5.50 -0.67 -12.87
C ASP A 157 5.89 -1.12 -14.28
N LEU A 158 6.45 -2.34 -14.42
CA LEU A 158 6.80 -2.95 -15.72
C LEU A 158 5.60 -3.47 -16.51
N ILE A 159 4.49 -3.81 -15.84
CA ILE A 159 3.25 -4.26 -16.49
C ILE A 159 2.56 -3.08 -17.22
N ASP A 160 2.72 -1.85 -16.74
CA ASP A 160 2.26 -0.66 -17.47
C ASP A 160 3.23 -0.28 -18.59
N TYR A 161 3.10 -0.99 -19.72
CA TYR A 161 3.90 -0.76 -20.93
C TYR A 161 3.85 0.69 -21.43
N ARG A 162 2.80 1.47 -21.11
CA ARG A 162 2.70 2.88 -21.50
C ARG A 162 3.64 3.72 -20.63
N MET A 163 3.68 3.46 -19.32
CA MET A 163 4.59 4.13 -18.41
C MET A 163 6.05 3.77 -18.74
N LEU A 164 6.33 2.50 -19.00
CA LEU A 164 7.66 2.03 -19.42
C LEU A 164 8.12 2.73 -20.71
N GLY A 165 7.25 2.83 -21.72
CA GLY A 165 7.56 3.52 -22.97
C GLY A 165 7.91 5.00 -22.76
N LYS A 166 7.15 5.70 -21.91
CA LYS A 166 7.46 7.10 -21.54
C LYS A 166 8.77 7.25 -20.81
N PHE A 167 9.02 6.37 -19.83
CA PHE A 167 10.28 6.34 -19.08
C PHE A 167 11.49 6.16 -20.01
N LEU A 168 11.41 5.22 -20.97
CA LEU A 168 12.47 5.01 -21.97
C LEU A 168 12.66 6.19 -22.92
N GLN A 169 11.63 7.00 -23.13
CA GLN A 169 11.70 8.25 -23.92
C GLN A 169 12.23 9.44 -23.10
N GLY A 170 12.55 9.24 -21.82
CA GLY A 170 12.92 10.32 -20.90
C GLY A 170 11.75 11.22 -20.48
N ASP A 171 10.52 10.87 -20.86
CA ASP A 171 9.32 11.55 -20.40
C ASP A 171 8.98 11.01 -19.01
N TRP A 172 9.30 11.80 -17.98
CA TRP A 172 8.99 11.46 -16.59
C TRP A 172 7.57 11.90 -16.26
N PRO A 173 6.58 11.00 -16.20
CA PRO A 173 5.29 11.35 -15.65
C PRO A 173 5.55 11.70 -14.18
N GLY A 174 5.25 12.92 -13.74
CA GLY A 174 5.55 13.44 -12.40
C GLY A 174 4.96 12.69 -11.19
N GLY A 175 4.54 11.43 -11.35
CA GLY A 175 4.25 10.46 -10.29
C GLY A 175 5.45 9.57 -9.96
N SER A 176 5.38 8.89 -8.82
CA SER A 176 6.39 7.90 -8.40
C SER A 176 6.42 6.71 -9.37
N PHE A 177 7.51 6.56 -10.14
CA PHE A 177 7.70 5.43 -11.06
C PHE A 177 7.69 4.06 -10.36
N LEU A 178 8.12 3.96 -9.10
CA LEU A 178 7.97 2.75 -8.29
C LEU A 178 6.89 2.95 -7.24
N ILE A 179 5.87 2.09 -7.22
CA ILE A 179 4.85 2.07 -6.15
C ILE A 179 5.47 1.93 -4.75
N TRP A 180 6.59 1.21 -4.67
CA TRP A 180 7.33 0.95 -3.44
C TRP A 180 8.13 2.16 -2.93
N THR A 181 8.27 3.25 -3.71
CA THR A 181 8.92 4.48 -3.23
C THR A 181 8.01 5.37 -2.37
N ARG A 182 6.76 4.95 -2.14
CA ARG A 182 5.86 5.60 -1.19
C ARG A 182 6.35 5.34 0.23
N SER A 183 6.61 6.40 0.99
CA SER A 183 7.36 6.34 2.25
C SER A 183 6.70 5.50 3.35
N VAL A 184 5.37 5.41 3.40
CA VAL A 184 4.70 4.70 4.51
C VAL A 184 4.05 3.41 4.01
N ASN A 185 3.03 3.55 3.17
CA ASN A 185 2.30 2.42 2.59
C ASN A 185 2.36 2.51 1.05
N PRO A 186 2.57 1.38 0.34
CA PRO A 186 2.45 -0.01 0.81
C PRO A 186 3.76 -0.68 1.29
N ILE A 187 4.91 -0.01 1.22
CA ILE A 187 6.21 -0.70 1.40
C ILE A 187 6.43 -1.31 2.77
N SER A 188 6.08 -0.61 3.86
CA SER A 188 6.24 -1.14 5.22
C SER A 188 5.42 -2.42 5.43
N GLY A 189 4.19 -2.43 4.94
CA GLY A 189 3.32 -3.60 4.94
C GLY A 189 3.92 -4.79 4.21
N ALA A 190 4.52 -4.58 3.03
CA ALA A 190 5.18 -5.66 2.29
C ALA A 190 6.43 -6.19 3.01
N LEU A 191 7.26 -5.31 3.58
CA LEU A 191 8.44 -5.72 4.35
C LEU A 191 8.05 -6.62 5.53
N PHE A 192 7.03 -6.22 6.30
CA PHE A 192 6.55 -7.02 7.43
C PHE A 192 5.85 -8.31 6.99
N LEU A 193 5.10 -8.28 5.88
CA LEU A 193 4.48 -9.47 5.33
C LEU A 193 5.51 -10.51 4.89
N PHE A 194 6.55 -10.11 4.14
CA PHE A 194 7.60 -11.05 3.74
C PHE A 194 8.47 -11.51 4.91
N THR A 195 8.66 -10.66 5.93
CA THR A 195 9.30 -11.08 7.20
C THR A 195 8.46 -12.12 7.94
N LEU A 196 7.13 -11.92 7.99
CA LEU A 196 6.19 -12.91 8.50
C LEU A 196 6.27 -14.21 7.71
N CYS A 197 6.11 -14.18 6.38
CA CYS A 197 6.18 -15.36 5.52
C CYS A 197 7.49 -16.13 5.69
N THR A 198 8.61 -15.42 5.76
CA THR A 198 9.93 -16.01 6.00
C THR A 198 10.00 -16.67 7.38
N SER A 199 9.47 -16.03 8.42
CA SER A 199 9.42 -16.59 9.77
C SER A 199 8.51 -17.83 9.85
N LEU A 200 7.35 -17.79 9.18
CA LEU A 200 6.44 -18.92 9.07
C LEU A 200 7.10 -20.09 8.33
N TRP A 201 7.90 -19.83 7.30
CA TRP A 201 8.64 -20.85 6.56
C TRP A 201 9.74 -21.49 7.41
N PHE A 202 10.58 -20.67 8.06
CA PHE A 202 11.68 -21.19 8.88
C PHE A 202 11.22 -21.83 10.19
N PHE A 203 9.96 -21.65 10.58
CA PHE A 203 9.39 -22.35 11.74
C PHE A 203 9.60 -23.86 11.67
N PHE A 204 9.50 -24.45 10.48
CA PHE A 204 9.71 -25.88 10.28
C PHE A 204 11.12 -26.35 10.63
N LYS A 205 12.07 -25.41 10.76
CA LYS A 205 13.48 -25.69 11.10
C LYS A 205 13.88 -25.13 12.48
N ARG A 206 13.21 -24.09 13.00
CA ARG A 206 13.54 -23.40 14.27
C ARG A 206 12.28 -22.77 14.90
N ASN A 207 12.20 -22.69 16.23
CA ASN A 207 11.05 -22.07 16.92
C ASN A 207 11.06 -20.52 16.83
N ILE A 208 10.66 -19.95 15.68
CA ILE A 208 10.71 -18.50 15.38
C ILE A 208 9.32 -17.83 15.55
N VAL A 209 8.60 -18.13 16.63
CA VAL A 209 7.24 -17.55 16.84
C VAL A 209 7.31 -16.04 17.07
N ILE A 210 8.31 -15.57 17.81
CA ILE A 210 8.39 -14.17 18.26
C ILE A 210 8.53 -13.21 17.07
N PRO A 211 9.48 -13.37 16.13
CA PRO A 211 9.57 -12.48 14.97
C PRO A 211 8.32 -12.49 14.08
N ALA A 212 7.65 -13.64 13.95
CA ALA A 212 6.39 -13.74 13.23
C ALA A 212 5.28 -12.91 13.92
N GLY A 213 5.13 -13.07 15.24
CA GLY A 213 4.16 -12.32 16.04
C GLY A 213 4.43 -10.81 16.03
N VAL A 214 5.70 -10.39 16.18
CA VAL A 214 6.11 -8.98 16.11
C VAL A 214 5.81 -8.39 14.73
N SER A 215 6.12 -9.11 13.64
CA SER A 215 5.82 -8.66 12.28
C SER A 215 4.31 -8.48 12.07
N LEU A 216 3.50 -9.40 12.58
CA LEU A 216 2.04 -9.29 12.54
C LEU A 216 1.54 -8.06 13.32
N ALA A 217 2.06 -7.83 14.54
CA ALA A 217 1.72 -6.66 15.33
C ALA A 217 2.06 -5.36 14.58
N LEU A 218 3.28 -5.26 14.03
CA LEU A 218 3.70 -4.08 13.26
C LEU A 218 2.81 -3.81 12.05
N MET A 219 2.30 -4.85 11.38
CA MET A 219 1.30 -4.68 10.31
C MET A 219 -0.04 -4.17 10.86
N MET A 220 -0.49 -4.67 12.01
CA MET A 220 -1.73 -4.19 12.66
C MET A 220 -1.64 -2.71 13.03
N TRP A 221 -0.47 -2.29 13.52
CA TRP A 221 -0.18 -0.89 13.82
C TRP A 221 -0.02 0.01 12.59
N SER A 222 0.35 -0.54 11.42
CA SER A 222 0.71 0.26 10.24
C SER A 222 -0.40 0.42 9.20
N TYR A 223 -1.03 -0.68 8.77
CA TYR A 223 -1.92 -0.66 7.61
C TYR A 223 -2.92 -1.80 7.59
N PHE A 224 -4.20 -1.43 7.48
CA PHE A 224 -5.32 -2.37 7.54
C PHE A 224 -5.21 -3.53 6.53
N PHE A 225 -4.89 -3.22 5.28
CA PHE A 225 -4.82 -4.24 4.22
C PHE A 225 -3.68 -5.25 4.43
N SER A 226 -2.57 -4.84 5.04
CA SER A 226 -1.42 -5.72 5.22
C SER A 226 -1.69 -6.76 6.31
N TRP A 227 -2.23 -6.35 7.46
CA TRP A 227 -2.51 -7.32 8.52
C TRP A 227 -3.71 -8.21 8.21
N THR A 228 -4.73 -7.71 7.51
CA THR A 228 -5.87 -8.54 7.07
C THR A 228 -5.42 -9.63 6.11
N LEU A 229 -4.54 -9.30 5.15
CA LEU A 229 -3.92 -10.29 4.27
C LEU A 229 -3.09 -11.32 5.07
N ALA A 230 -2.30 -10.86 6.04
CA ALA A 230 -1.50 -11.74 6.90
C ALA A 230 -2.38 -12.69 7.74
N VAL A 231 -3.46 -12.20 8.34
CA VAL A 231 -4.42 -13.02 9.09
C VAL A 231 -5.09 -14.02 8.16
N ALA A 232 -5.52 -13.61 6.97
CA ALA A 232 -6.12 -14.51 5.98
C ALA A 232 -5.15 -15.63 5.57
N LEU A 233 -3.87 -15.32 5.36
CA LEU A 233 -2.81 -16.30 5.10
C LEU A 233 -2.66 -17.28 6.27
N ILE A 234 -2.53 -16.77 7.50
CA ILE A 234 -2.38 -17.61 8.70
C ILE A 234 -3.60 -18.51 8.90
N CYS A 235 -4.82 -17.99 8.76
CA CYS A 235 -6.05 -18.77 8.87
C CYS A 235 -6.15 -19.86 7.79
N SER A 236 -5.75 -19.56 6.56
CA SER A 236 -5.74 -20.53 5.46
C SER A 236 -4.75 -21.67 5.73
N LEU A 237 -3.54 -21.33 6.17
CA LEU A 237 -2.54 -22.32 6.59
C LEU A 237 -3.01 -23.12 7.82
N GLY A 238 -3.70 -22.46 8.76
CA GLY A 238 -4.27 -23.10 9.95
C GLY A 238 -5.35 -24.12 9.59
N LEU A 239 -6.27 -23.78 8.69
CA LEU A 239 -7.28 -24.71 8.18
C LEU A 239 -6.63 -25.92 7.50
N PHE A 240 -5.59 -25.69 6.69
CA PHE A 240 -4.84 -26.77 6.06
C PHE A 240 -4.14 -27.67 7.08
N ALA A 241 -3.54 -27.10 8.12
CA ALA A 241 -2.92 -27.85 9.21
C ALA A 241 -3.97 -28.69 9.98
N VAL A 242 -5.17 -28.16 10.21
CA VAL A 242 -6.29 -28.91 10.82
C VAL A 242 -6.69 -30.11 9.95
N ILE A 243 -6.88 -29.90 8.64
CA ILE A 243 -7.25 -30.97 7.70
C ILE A 243 -6.18 -32.08 7.68
N ARG A 244 -4.89 -31.70 7.72
CA ARG A 244 -3.76 -32.63 7.76
C ARG A 244 -3.45 -33.18 9.16
N LYS A 245 -4.17 -32.74 10.20
CA LYS A 245 -3.93 -33.08 11.61
C LYS A 245 -2.50 -32.75 12.08
N GLU A 246 -1.91 -31.68 11.53
CA GLU A 246 -0.57 -31.19 11.85
C GLU A 246 -0.64 -30.20 13.04
N TRP A 247 -0.96 -30.71 14.23
CA TRP A 247 -1.26 -29.90 15.43
C TRP A 247 -0.12 -28.98 15.88
N ASP A 248 1.14 -29.39 15.69
CA ASP A 248 2.30 -28.56 16.02
C ASP A 248 2.34 -27.28 15.19
N LYS A 249 2.01 -27.38 13.89
CA LYS A 249 1.93 -26.23 12.98
C LYS A 249 0.76 -25.34 13.34
N LEU A 250 -0.40 -25.93 13.66
CA LEU A 250 -1.55 -25.17 14.11
C LEU A 250 -1.24 -24.39 15.41
N ARG A 251 -0.61 -25.05 16.39
CA ARG A 251 -0.20 -24.40 17.66
C ARG A 251 0.71 -23.21 17.38
N PHE A 252 1.68 -23.36 16.49
CA PHE A 252 2.56 -22.26 16.10
C PHE A 252 1.79 -21.08 15.50
N LEU A 253 0.91 -21.34 14.53
CA LEU A 253 0.10 -20.30 13.88
C LEU A 253 -0.80 -19.57 14.90
N LEU A 254 -1.41 -20.31 15.82
CA LEU A 254 -2.19 -19.74 16.92
C LEU A 254 -1.34 -18.90 17.86
N LEU A 255 -0.13 -19.36 18.23
CA LEU A 255 0.79 -18.57 19.05
C LEU A 255 1.25 -17.29 18.34
N THR A 256 1.51 -17.34 17.04
CA THR A 256 1.82 -16.15 16.23
C THR A 256 0.67 -15.14 16.26
N LEU A 257 -0.58 -15.59 16.07
CA LEU A 257 -1.76 -14.73 16.17
C LEU A 257 -1.91 -14.14 17.57
N SER A 258 -1.75 -14.95 18.61
CA SER A 258 -1.87 -14.51 20.01
C SER A 258 -0.82 -13.46 20.36
N ILE A 259 0.46 -13.70 20.04
CA ILE A 259 1.53 -12.73 20.28
C ILE A 259 1.28 -11.45 19.48
N GLY A 260 0.96 -11.58 18.19
CA GLY A 260 0.71 -10.41 17.34
C GLY A 260 -0.46 -9.55 17.83
N THR A 261 -1.57 -10.18 18.21
CA THR A 261 -2.75 -9.50 18.73
C THR A 261 -2.48 -8.87 20.10
N LEU A 262 -1.75 -9.57 20.98
CA LEU A 262 -1.39 -9.04 22.30
C LEU A 262 -0.50 -7.79 22.18
N LEU A 263 0.51 -7.82 21.31
CA LEU A 263 1.38 -6.68 21.04
C LEU A 263 0.65 -5.55 20.30
N ALA A 264 -0.40 -5.87 19.53
CA ALA A 264 -1.28 -4.91 18.88
C ALA A 264 -2.43 -4.44 19.79
N LEU A 265 -2.54 -4.90 21.03
CA LEU A 265 -3.64 -4.52 21.92
C LEU A 265 -3.76 -2.99 22.10
N PRO A 266 -2.66 -2.21 22.27
CA PRO A 266 -2.80 -0.76 22.43
C PRO A 266 -3.34 -0.08 21.15
N TYR A 267 -3.08 -0.64 19.97
CA TYR A 267 -3.68 -0.17 18.72
C TYR A 267 -5.21 -0.31 18.76
N PHE A 268 -5.71 -1.49 19.13
CA PHE A 268 -7.16 -1.73 19.19
C PHE A 268 -7.86 -0.86 20.26
N ILE A 269 -7.22 -0.68 21.42
CA ILE A 269 -7.73 0.23 22.46
C ILE A 269 -7.82 1.65 21.92
N MET A 270 -6.78 2.13 21.24
CA MET A 270 -6.74 3.47 20.67
C MET A 270 -7.80 3.67 19.59
N MET A 271 -7.95 2.70 18.69
CA MET A 271 -9.00 2.74 17.66
C MET A 271 -10.40 2.72 18.26
N GLY A 272 -10.63 1.93 19.32
CA GLY A 272 -11.88 1.93 20.05
C GLY A 272 -12.21 3.30 20.64
N LYS A 273 -11.23 3.94 21.30
CA LYS A 273 -11.40 5.29 21.86
C LYS A 273 -11.55 6.37 20.77
N ALA A 274 -10.83 6.26 19.65
CA ALA A 274 -10.99 7.17 18.53
C ALA A 274 -12.40 7.07 17.95
N SER A 275 -12.93 5.84 17.80
CA SER A 275 -14.27 5.58 17.24
C SER A 275 -15.42 6.14 18.07
N SER A 276 -15.22 6.39 19.37
CA SER A 276 -16.22 7.00 20.24
C SER A 276 -16.21 8.53 20.21
N LEU A 277 -15.33 9.17 19.44
CA LEU A 277 -15.28 10.63 19.33
C LEU A 277 -16.42 11.14 18.42
N PRO A 278 -17.12 12.24 18.77
CA PRO A 278 -18.27 12.74 18.00
C PRO A 278 -17.96 13.06 16.54
N TRP A 279 -16.72 13.45 16.25
CA TRP A 279 -16.25 13.83 14.92
C TRP A 279 -15.61 12.68 14.13
N TYR A 280 -15.54 11.47 14.70
CA TYR A 280 -14.83 10.33 14.09
C TYR A 280 -15.36 10.00 12.69
N ALA A 281 -16.68 9.90 12.53
CA ALA A 281 -17.30 9.55 11.26
C ALA A 281 -16.96 10.55 10.16
N GLU A 282 -17.07 11.84 10.46
CA GLU A 282 -16.72 12.91 9.54
C GLU A 282 -15.22 12.87 9.18
N ALA A 283 -14.35 12.78 10.18
CA ALA A 283 -12.91 12.75 9.95
C ALA A 283 -12.48 11.50 9.16
N ALA A 284 -13.08 10.34 9.42
CA ALA A 284 -12.86 9.10 8.66
C ALA A 284 -13.22 9.28 7.17
N THR A 285 -14.36 9.89 6.85
CA THR A 285 -14.74 10.15 5.45
C THR A 285 -13.78 11.10 4.75
N ARG A 286 -13.26 12.12 5.46
CA ARG A 286 -12.29 13.08 4.92
C ARG A 286 -10.93 12.45 4.57
N ILE A 287 -10.55 11.38 5.26
CA ILE A 287 -9.34 10.60 4.94
C ILE A 287 -9.59 9.46 3.94
N GLY A 288 -10.78 9.42 3.34
CA GLY A 288 -11.14 8.45 2.30
C GLY A 288 -11.60 7.08 2.83
N LEU A 289 -11.87 6.95 4.14
CA LEU A 289 -12.56 5.78 4.65
C LEU A 289 -14.04 5.87 4.28
N LEU A 290 -14.48 4.94 3.43
CA LEU A 290 -15.88 4.82 3.07
C LEU A 290 -16.64 4.18 4.23
N SER A 291 -17.70 4.83 4.71
CA SER A 291 -18.67 4.23 5.64
C SER A 291 -19.58 3.24 4.90
N ALA A 292 -18.99 2.18 4.35
CA ALA A 292 -19.70 1.10 3.69
C ALA A 292 -19.48 -0.18 4.48
N HIS A 293 -20.58 -0.75 5.01
CA HIS A 293 -20.59 -2.09 5.61
C HIS A 293 -20.77 -3.19 4.54
N ALA A 294 -20.95 -2.79 3.28
CA ALA A 294 -21.14 -3.73 2.19
C ALA A 294 -19.79 -4.37 1.80
N PRO A 295 -19.71 -5.72 1.70
CA PRO A 295 -18.52 -6.36 1.20
C PRO A 295 -18.28 -5.95 -0.26
N HIS A 296 -17.15 -5.28 -0.51
CA HIS A 296 -16.71 -4.97 -1.86
C HIS A 296 -15.87 -6.12 -2.42
N LEU A 297 -16.49 -6.93 -3.28
CA LEU A 297 -15.80 -7.98 -4.02
C LEU A 297 -14.92 -7.36 -5.11
N ASN A 298 -13.61 -7.53 -4.98
CA ASN A 298 -12.69 -7.21 -6.06
C ASN A 298 -12.81 -8.28 -7.15
N LYS A 299 -13.56 -7.96 -8.21
CA LYS A 299 -13.85 -8.87 -9.33
C LYS A 299 -12.58 -9.40 -10.00
N PHE A 300 -11.52 -8.60 -10.07
CA PHE A 300 -10.25 -9.02 -10.65
C PHE A 300 -9.55 -10.06 -9.78
N LEU A 301 -9.42 -9.80 -8.47
CA LEU A 301 -8.85 -10.78 -7.54
C LEU A 301 -9.68 -12.07 -7.48
N LEU A 302 -11.01 -11.96 -7.54
CA LEU A 302 -11.88 -13.12 -7.63
C LEU A 302 -11.63 -13.93 -8.91
N ALA A 303 -11.47 -13.26 -10.06
CA ALA A 303 -11.15 -13.94 -11.31
C ALA A 303 -9.78 -14.64 -11.25
N VAL A 304 -8.74 -13.98 -10.73
CA VAL A 304 -7.41 -14.57 -10.52
C VAL A 304 -7.50 -15.78 -9.60
N LEU A 305 -8.24 -15.69 -8.49
CA LEU A 305 -8.47 -16.80 -7.57
C LEU A 305 -9.20 -17.96 -8.26
N LEU A 306 -10.23 -17.69 -9.06
CA LEU A 306 -10.97 -18.73 -9.78
C LEU A 306 -10.09 -19.44 -10.81
N VAL A 307 -9.26 -18.68 -11.53
CA VAL A 307 -8.26 -19.24 -12.46
C VAL A 307 -7.27 -20.12 -11.70
N PHE A 308 -6.74 -19.64 -10.58
CA PHE A 308 -5.84 -20.40 -9.71
C PHE A 308 -6.48 -21.72 -9.25
N LEU A 309 -7.72 -21.67 -8.73
CA LEU A 309 -8.44 -22.84 -8.26
C LEU A 309 -8.77 -23.81 -9.40
N ALA A 310 -9.14 -23.31 -10.57
CA ALA A 310 -9.44 -24.14 -11.75
C ALA A 310 -8.19 -24.89 -12.22
N PHE A 311 -7.06 -24.19 -12.39
CA PHE A 311 -5.79 -24.85 -12.72
C PHE A 311 -5.38 -25.84 -11.64
N SER A 312 -5.64 -25.51 -10.37
CA SER A 312 -5.29 -26.38 -9.26
C SER A 312 -6.08 -27.68 -9.22
N TYR A 313 -7.39 -27.56 -9.46
CA TYR A 313 -8.29 -28.69 -9.56
C TYR A 313 -7.97 -29.58 -10.77
N LEU A 314 -7.83 -28.98 -11.96
CA LEU A 314 -7.52 -29.71 -13.20
C LEU A 314 -6.25 -30.55 -13.03
N LYS A 315 -5.23 -29.99 -12.38
CA LYS A 315 -3.99 -30.72 -12.15
C LYS A 315 -4.12 -31.81 -11.09
N CYS A 316 -4.86 -31.60 -10.00
CA CYS A 316 -5.14 -32.67 -9.03
C CYS A 316 -5.77 -33.87 -9.73
N VAL A 317 -6.78 -33.63 -10.57
CA VAL A 317 -7.47 -34.69 -11.34
C VAL A 317 -6.55 -35.35 -12.38
N TRP A 318 -5.74 -34.57 -13.09
CA TRP A 318 -4.80 -35.11 -14.09
C TRP A 318 -3.61 -35.85 -13.49
N GLN A 319 -3.10 -35.44 -12.32
CA GLN A 319 -1.99 -36.10 -11.64
C GLN A 319 -2.44 -37.37 -10.91
N ASP A 320 -3.68 -37.47 -10.46
CA ASP A 320 -4.21 -38.76 -10.00
C ASP A 320 -4.23 -39.82 -11.12
N ALA A 321 -4.25 -39.39 -12.39
CA ALA A 321 -4.15 -40.27 -13.56
C ALA A 321 -2.71 -40.64 -13.97
N LYS A 322 -1.69 -39.87 -13.54
CA LYS A 322 -0.27 -40.15 -13.79
C LYS A 322 0.47 -40.16 -12.46
N ARG A 323 0.80 -41.37 -11.99
CA ARG A 323 1.45 -41.70 -10.70
C ARG A 323 2.83 -41.05 -10.44
N ASP A 324 3.22 -40.03 -11.20
CA ASP A 324 4.40 -39.20 -10.93
C ASP A 324 3.99 -37.92 -10.22
N ARG A 325 4.16 -37.96 -8.89
CA ARG A 325 4.04 -36.81 -7.99
C ARG A 325 5.18 -35.83 -8.23
N GLU A 326 5.08 -34.99 -9.26
CA GLU A 326 5.86 -33.76 -9.26
C GLU A 326 5.32 -32.84 -8.15
N LYS A 327 6.12 -32.70 -7.09
CA LYS A 327 5.77 -32.12 -5.78
C LYS A 327 5.51 -30.61 -5.80
N ASP A 328 5.82 -29.90 -6.88
CA ASP A 328 6.17 -28.46 -6.77
C ASP A 328 5.44 -27.53 -7.75
N TRP A 329 4.26 -27.87 -8.25
CA TRP A 329 3.63 -27.04 -9.31
C TRP A 329 2.72 -25.92 -8.82
N TRP A 330 2.16 -26.04 -7.61
CA TRP A 330 1.38 -24.97 -6.97
C TRP A 330 2.22 -23.69 -6.80
N TRP A 331 3.55 -23.79 -6.94
CA TRP A 331 4.51 -22.70 -7.04
C TRP A 331 4.33 -21.80 -8.25
N PHE A 332 4.02 -22.35 -9.42
CA PHE A 332 3.75 -21.55 -10.61
C PHE A 332 2.47 -20.71 -10.41
N SER A 333 1.47 -21.31 -9.76
CA SER A 333 0.20 -20.66 -9.46
C SER A 333 0.29 -19.68 -8.28
N ALA A 334 1.14 -19.94 -7.28
CA ALA A 334 1.47 -19.00 -6.21
C ALA A 334 2.34 -17.83 -6.68
N ALA A 335 3.14 -18.01 -7.75
CA ALA A 335 3.87 -16.93 -8.40
C ALA A 335 2.98 -16.00 -9.27
N LEU A 336 1.72 -16.38 -9.51
CA LEU A 336 0.72 -15.58 -10.22
C LEU A 336 -0.22 -14.80 -9.28
N LEU A 337 -0.09 -14.99 -7.96
CA LEU A 337 -0.78 -14.21 -6.91
C LEU A 337 0.08 -13.02 -6.47
#